data_AF-A0A1H9SWA4-F1
#
_entry.id   AF-A0A1H9SWA4-F1
#
_cell.length_a   1.000
_cell.length_b   1.000
_cell.length_c   1.000
_cell.angle_alpha   90.00
_cell.angle_beta   90.00
_cell.angle_gamma   90.00
#
_symmetry.space_group_name_H-M   'P 1'
#
loop_
_entity.id
_entity.type
_entity.pdbx_description
1 polymer ?
#
loop_
_entity_poly.entity_id
_entity_poly.type
_entity_poly.pdbx_seq_one_letter_code
_entity_poly.pdbx_strand_id
1 'polypeptide(L)'
;MRENVSRRRLLIEDATRIQLRWSFWFVLIIVPIIALLTSEVLFPADLPDEMSFRSFLVEPGKVYMLIIGIIFPLVYFRFFIAQGVTRRIFYQANLTAALLVSAGLIVTLFMLTWLIQFSFGWTDAEFTDGAAPFAALPDLIPLQIGAAVVLFLQFYLIGWLIQTSFIQGGGWGGAASIVASLLILGISDSLWQEATIEPAVILLPTFDITLFPALEFSPSALTVVILQLFLTGLIGFVIWLLLRQIKLKTD
;
A
#
# COMPACT_ATOMS: atom_id res chain seq x y z
N MET A 1 -10.58 -11.55 -29.79
CA MET A 1 -9.41 -11.27 -28.92
C MET A 1 -9.16 -9.76 -28.74
N ARG A 2 -9.16 -8.94 -29.80
CA ARG A 2 -8.98 -7.46 -29.70
C ARG A 2 -10.00 -6.75 -28.80
N GLU A 3 -11.26 -7.19 -28.81
CA GLU A 3 -12.33 -6.59 -28.01
C GLU A 3 -12.11 -6.74 -26.48
N ASN A 4 -11.56 -7.88 -26.03
CA ASN A 4 -11.28 -8.10 -24.62
C ASN A 4 -10.10 -7.24 -24.13
N VAL A 5 -9.15 -6.93 -25.02
CA VAL A 5 -8.01 -6.05 -24.70
C VAL A 5 -8.49 -4.61 -24.54
N SER A 6 -9.37 -4.12 -25.43
CA SER A 6 -9.92 -2.76 -25.30
C SER A 6 -10.77 -2.61 -24.04
N ARG A 7 -11.66 -3.57 -23.75
CA ARG A 7 -12.49 -3.55 -22.52
C ARG A 7 -11.65 -3.56 -21.24
N ARG A 8 -10.58 -4.38 -21.19
CA ARG A 8 -9.67 -4.41 -20.03
C ARG A 8 -8.97 -3.07 -19.84
N ARG A 9 -8.46 -2.47 -20.93
CA ARG A 9 -7.76 -1.19 -20.88
C ARG A 9 -8.68 -0.07 -20.37
N LEU A 10 -9.89 0.02 -20.93
CA LEU A 10 -10.90 1.00 -20.50
C LEU A 10 -11.21 0.85 -19.00
N LEU A 11 -11.40 -0.39 -18.53
CA LEU A 11 -11.65 -0.66 -17.12
C LEU A 11 -10.50 -0.24 -16.21
N ILE A 12 -9.24 -0.48 -16.62
CA ILE A 12 -8.05 -0.04 -15.88
C ILE A 12 -8.02 1.49 -15.80
N GLU A 13 -8.21 2.17 -16.94
CA GLU A 13 -8.19 3.63 -17.02
C GLU A 13 -9.29 4.24 -16.14
N ASP A 14 -10.52 3.73 -16.21
CA ASP A 14 -11.64 4.21 -15.41
C ASP A 14 -11.44 3.95 -13.91
N ALA A 15 -11.05 2.73 -13.53
CA ALA A 15 -10.79 2.37 -12.14
C ALA A 15 -9.68 3.24 -11.53
N THR A 16 -8.56 3.39 -12.25
CA THR A 16 -7.42 4.20 -11.80
C THR A 16 -7.83 5.66 -11.69
N ARG A 17 -8.57 6.21 -12.65
CA ARG A 17 -9.00 7.61 -12.63
C ARG A 17 -9.95 7.93 -11.50
N ILE A 18 -10.89 7.02 -11.19
CA ILE A 18 -11.81 7.17 -10.06
C ILE A 18 -11.02 7.19 -8.75
N GLN A 19 -10.14 6.19 -8.56
CA GLN A 19 -9.35 6.09 -7.33
C GLN A 19 -8.37 7.25 -7.17
N LEU A 20 -7.70 7.70 -8.24
CA LEU A 20 -6.82 8.88 -8.20
C LEU A 20 -7.57 10.18 -7.88
N ARG A 21 -8.83 10.33 -8.31
CA ARG A 21 -9.65 11.47 -7.91
C ARG A 21 -9.93 11.46 -6.41
N TRP A 22 -10.19 10.30 -5.83
CA TRP A 22 -10.31 10.17 -4.37
C TRP A 22 -8.96 10.44 -3.69
N SER A 23 -7.85 10.00 -4.29
CA SER A 23 -6.50 10.21 -3.74
C SER A 23 -6.12 11.68 -3.75
N PHE A 24 -6.54 12.41 -4.78
CA PHE A 24 -6.37 13.85 -4.83
C PHE A 24 -7.06 14.54 -3.65
N TRP A 25 -8.32 14.17 -3.34
CA TRP A 25 -9.03 14.71 -2.18
C TRP A 25 -8.35 14.33 -0.86
N PHE A 26 -7.89 13.09 -0.73
CA PHE A 26 -7.12 12.66 0.43
C PHE A 26 -5.87 13.51 0.64
N VAL A 27 -5.05 13.71 -0.40
CA VAL A 27 -3.84 14.54 -0.33
C VAL A 27 -4.20 16.00 -0.02
N LEU A 28 -5.23 16.54 -0.65
CA LEU A 28 -5.66 17.92 -0.42
C LEU A 28 -6.11 18.17 1.03
N ILE A 29 -6.71 17.16 1.67
CA ILE A 29 -7.16 17.23 3.07
C ILE A 29 -5.99 17.01 4.05
N ILE A 30 -5.09 16.06 3.75
CA ILE A 30 -4.00 15.71 4.69
C ILE A 30 -2.95 16.82 4.79
N VAL A 31 -2.63 17.51 3.70
CA VAL A 31 -1.65 18.60 3.66
C VAL A 31 -1.92 19.71 4.70
N PRO A 32 -3.10 20.35 4.73
CA PRO A 32 -3.38 21.40 5.70
C PRO A 32 -3.45 20.86 7.13
N ILE A 33 -3.91 19.62 7.33
CA ILE A 33 -3.89 18.98 8.66
C ILE A 33 -2.44 18.88 9.14
N ILE A 34 -1.52 18.44 8.29
CA ILE A 34 -0.12 18.33 8.68
C ILE A 34 0.49 19.69 8.91
N ALA A 35 0.30 20.65 7.99
CA ALA A 35 0.81 22.01 8.16
C ALA A 35 0.33 22.64 9.47
N LEU A 36 -0.90 22.32 9.89
CA LEU A 36 -1.46 22.74 11.18
C LEU A 36 -0.81 22.01 12.37
N LEU A 37 -0.63 20.68 12.28
CA LEU A 37 -0.01 19.87 13.34
C LEU A 37 1.47 20.23 13.54
N THR A 38 2.18 20.58 12.47
CA THR A 38 3.58 21.01 12.51
C THR A 38 3.71 22.49 12.81
N SER A 39 2.62 23.26 12.77
CA SER A 39 2.67 24.64 13.23
C SER A 39 2.71 24.64 14.76
N GLU A 40 3.75 25.24 15.33
CA GLU A 40 3.88 25.49 16.79
C GLU A 40 2.69 26.30 17.37
N VAL A 41 1.80 26.80 16.51
CA VAL A 41 0.60 27.56 16.84
C VAL A 41 -0.39 26.77 17.70
N LEU A 42 -0.54 25.46 17.46
CA LEU A 42 -1.49 24.63 18.22
C LEU A 42 -0.83 23.65 19.19
N PHE A 43 0.39 23.21 18.91
CA PHE A 43 1.13 22.27 19.74
C PHE A 43 2.55 22.80 19.94
N PRO A 44 2.83 23.55 21.04
CA PRO A 44 4.16 24.06 21.35
C PRO A 44 5.10 22.96 21.89
N ALA A 45 4.82 21.70 21.56
CA ALA A 45 5.67 20.58 21.92
C ALA A 45 6.53 20.25 20.71
N ASP A 46 7.84 20.25 20.92
CA ASP A 46 8.82 19.76 19.95
C ASP A 46 8.34 18.38 19.47
N LEU A 47 8.10 18.25 18.16
CA LEU A 47 7.88 16.95 17.56
C LEU A 47 9.09 16.09 17.94
N PRO A 48 8.90 14.82 18.37
CA PRO A 48 10.04 13.96 18.65
C PRO A 48 10.97 13.96 17.43
N ASP A 49 12.27 14.21 17.63
CA ASP A 49 13.31 14.31 16.57
C ASP A 49 13.30 13.12 15.60
N GLU A 50 12.67 12.01 16.01
CA GLU A 50 12.56 10.76 15.24
C GLU A 50 11.40 10.74 14.22
N MET A 51 10.42 11.65 14.29
CA MET A 51 9.26 11.66 13.38
C MET A 51 9.52 12.52 12.14
N SER A 52 9.95 11.88 11.04
CA SER A 52 9.99 12.56 9.74
C SER A 52 8.59 12.79 9.16
N PHE A 53 8.42 13.88 8.42
CA PHE A 53 7.20 14.14 7.63
C PHE A 53 6.85 12.98 6.70
N ARG A 54 7.87 12.30 6.17
CA ARG A 54 7.72 11.12 5.30
C ARG A 54 7.10 9.94 6.05
N SER A 55 7.58 9.65 7.26
CA SER A 55 7.03 8.60 8.11
C SER A 55 5.60 8.93 8.56
N PHE A 56 5.33 10.20 8.87
CA PHE A 56 3.99 10.65 9.22
C PHE A 56 2.98 10.46 8.08
N LEU A 57 3.36 10.72 6.83
CA LEU A 57 2.46 10.58 5.67
C LEU A 57 2.14 9.12 5.30
N VAL A 58 3.05 8.21 5.61
CA VAL A 58 2.90 6.79 5.29
C VAL A 58 1.75 6.17 6.09
N GLU A 59 1.60 6.48 7.38
CA GLU A 59 0.56 5.89 8.23
C GLU A 59 -0.90 6.19 7.80
N PRO A 60 -1.34 7.44 7.62
CA PRO A 60 -2.69 7.73 7.12
C PRO A 60 -2.87 7.22 5.69
N GLY A 61 -1.79 7.19 4.88
CA GLY A 61 -1.79 6.63 3.54
C GLY A 61 -2.10 5.12 3.52
N LYS A 62 -1.54 4.35 4.44
CA LYS A 62 -1.84 2.92 4.62
C LYS A 62 -3.34 2.69 4.89
N VAL A 63 -3.91 3.43 5.84
CA VAL A 63 -5.33 3.34 6.20
C VAL A 63 -6.22 3.74 5.03
N TYR A 64 -5.87 4.82 4.33
CA TYR A 64 -6.58 5.26 3.14
C TYR A 64 -6.61 4.17 2.04
N MET A 65 -5.47 3.55 1.75
CA MET A 65 -5.40 2.48 0.75
C MET A 65 -6.22 1.25 1.14
N LEU A 66 -6.24 0.90 2.43
CA LEU A 66 -7.11 -0.15 2.96
C LEU A 66 -8.60 0.17 2.73
N ILE A 67 -9.03 1.39 3.05
CA ILE A 67 -10.41 1.82 2.89
C ILE A 67 -10.85 1.75 1.43
N ILE A 68 -10.02 2.24 0.50
CA ILE A 68 -10.36 2.13 -0.94
C ILE A 68 -10.35 0.68 -1.40
N GLY A 69 -9.41 -0.13 -0.92
CA GLY A 69 -9.38 -1.57 -1.15
C GLY A 69 -10.68 -2.26 -0.74
N ILE A 70 -11.38 -1.77 0.28
CA ILE A 70 -12.70 -2.26 0.69
C ILE A 70 -13.80 -1.69 -0.23
N ILE A 71 -13.89 -0.37 -0.33
CA ILE A 71 -15.03 0.32 -0.97
C ILE A 71 -15.09 0.07 -2.47
N PHE A 72 -13.97 0.14 -3.18
CA PHE A 72 -13.95 0.05 -4.62
C PHE A 72 -14.52 -1.30 -5.14
N PRO A 73 -14.00 -2.47 -4.71
CA PRO A 73 -14.57 -3.74 -5.13
C PRO A 73 -15.98 -3.99 -4.56
N LEU A 74 -16.35 -3.39 -3.42
CA LEU A 74 -17.72 -3.49 -2.89
C LEU A 74 -18.73 -2.90 -3.87
N VAL A 75 -18.49 -1.66 -4.30
CA VAL A 75 -19.43 -0.90 -5.13
C VAL A 75 -19.37 -1.35 -6.59
N TYR A 76 -18.17 -1.48 -7.15
CA TYR A 76 -18.00 -1.61 -8.59
C TYR A 76 -17.97 -3.05 -9.10
N PHE A 77 -17.73 -4.05 -8.25
CA PHE A 77 -17.68 -5.44 -8.70
C PHE A 77 -19.00 -5.87 -9.36
N ARG A 78 -20.13 -5.70 -8.66
CA ARG A 78 -21.45 -6.09 -9.20
C ARG A 78 -21.81 -5.28 -10.44
N PHE A 79 -21.53 -3.98 -10.43
CA PHE A 79 -21.76 -3.09 -11.57
C PHE A 79 -21.04 -3.59 -12.82
N PHE A 80 -19.74 -3.89 -12.75
CA PHE A 80 -18.99 -4.35 -13.92
C PHE A 80 -19.39 -5.75 -14.39
N ILE A 81 -19.70 -6.67 -13.48
CA ILE A 81 -20.20 -8.00 -13.85
C ILE A 81 -21.55 -7.88 -14.59
N ALA A 82 -22.44 -6.98 -14.16
CA ALA A 82 -23.72 -6.74 -14.83
C ALA A 82 -23.54 -6.17 -16.26
N GLN A 83 -22.46 -5.44 -16.51
CA GLN A 83 -22.07 -4.96 -17.85
C GLN A 83 -21.33 -6.02 -18.70
N GLY A 84 -21.33 -7.28 -18.27
CA GLY A 84 -20.72 -8.40 -19.01
C GLY A 84 -19.20 -8.50 -18.87
N VAL A 85 -18.59 -7.81 -17.90
CA VAL A 85 -17.16 -7.99 -17.61
C VAL A 85 -16.96 -9.34 -16.91
N THR A 86 -15.95 -10.10 -17.34
CA THR A 86 -15.61 -11.36 -16.65
C THR A 86 -14.81 -11.09 -15.38
N ARG A 87 -14.95 -11.95 -14.37
CA ARG A 87 -14.24 -11.82 -13.09
C ARG A 87 -12.72 -11.78 -13.23
N ARG A 88 -12.18 -12.51 -14.20
CA ARG A 88 -10.74 -12.51 -14.51
C ARG A 88 -10.28 -11.13 -15.00
N ILE A 89 -11.07 -10.50 -15.87
CA ILE A 89 -10.77 -9.16 -16.38
C ILE A 89 -10.89 -8.14 -15.24
N PHE A 90 -11.94 -8.23 -14.41
CA PHE A 90 -12.09 -7.38 -13.23
C PHE A 90 -10.91 -7.53 -12.26
N TYR A 91 -10.49 -8.75 -11.93
CA TYR A 91 -9.36 -9.00 -11.05
C TYR A 91 -8.08 -8.36 -11.59
N GLN A 92 -7.76 -8.61 -12.86
CA GLN A 92 -6.56 -8.04 -13.49
C GLN A 92 -6.63 -6.51 -13.55
N ALA A 93 -7.78 -5.93 -13.86
CA ALA A 93 -7.93 -4.50 -13.95
C ALA A 93 -7.82 -3.83 -12.59
N ASN A 94 -8.47 -4.37 -11.57
CA ASN A 94 -8.43 -3.85 -10.21
C ASN A 94 -7.04 -3.97 -9.59
N LEU A 95 -6.33 -5.09 -9.82
CA LEU A 95 -4.95 -5.27 -9.36
C LEU A 95 -4.00 -4.26 -10.04
N THR A 96 -4.14 -4.05 -11.35
CA THR A 96 -3.33 -3.05 -12.06
C THR A 96 -3.65 -1.63 -11.60
N ALA A 97 -4.93 -1.30 -11.37
CA ALA A 97 -5.34 -0.01 -10.83
C ALA A 97 -4.77 0.22 -9.42
N ALA A 98 -4.85 -0.78 -8.54
CA ALA A 98 -4.29 -0.72 -7.19
C ALA A 98 -2.78 -0.42 -7.21
N LEU A 99 -2.03 -1.09 -8.09
CA LEU A 99 -0.60 -0.85 -8.26
C LEU A 99 -0.31 0.58 -8.75
N LEU A 100 -1.04 1.06 -9.75
CA LEU A 100 -0.88 2.41 -10.30
C LEU A 100 -1.25 3.49 -9.28
N VAL A 101 -2.31 3.29 -8.50
CA VAL A 101 -2.73 4.22 -7.46
C VAL A 101 -1.74 4.24 -6.30
N SER A 102 -1.24 3.07 -5.88
CA SER A 102 -0.20 2.97 -4.84
C SER A 102 1.06 3.73 -5.26
N ALA A 103 1.55 3.46 -6.48
CA ALA A 103 2.70 4.16 -7.04
C ALA A 103 2.46 5.66 -7.18
N GLY A 104 1.31 6.05 -7.75
CA GLY A 104 0.96 7.46 -7.94
C GLY A 104 0.86 8.22 -6.62
N LEU A 105 0.28 7.61 -5.58
CA LEU A 105 0.12 8.25 -4.28
C LEU A 105 1.48 8.43 -3.60
N ILE A 106 2.32 7.39 -3.56
CA ILE A 106 3.68 7.50 -2.99
C ILE A 106 4.50 8.56 -3.72
N VAL A 107 4.53 8.53 -5.06
CA VAL A 107 5.26 9.55 -5.85
C VAL A 107 4.75 10.95 -5.52
N THR A 108 3.44 11.13 -5.40
CA THR A 108 2.83 12.41 -5.04
C THR A 108 3.24 12.86 -3.64
N LEU A 109 3.22 11.96 -2.64
CA LEU A 109 3.60 12.28 -1.26
C LEU A 109 5.10 12.64 -1.13
N PHE A 110 5.98 11.92 -1.83
CA PHE A 110 7.40 12.24 -1.87
C PHE A 110 7.63 13.60 -2.57
N MET A 111 7.01 13.83 -3.73
CA MET A 111 7.11 15.12 -4.44
C MET A 111 6.58 16.29 -3.62
N LEU A 112 5.52 16.07 -2.85
CA LEU A 112 4.95 17.06 -1.96
C LEU A 112 5.92 17.42 -0.82
N THR A 113 6.64 16.44 -0.27
CA THR A 113 7.69 16.68 0.73
C THR A 113 8.75 17.64 0.18
N TRP A 114 9.26 17.36 -1.03
CA TRP A 114 10.21 18.22 -1.73
C TRP A 114 9.65 19.62 -2.01
N LEU A 115 8.39 19.72 -2.42
CA LEU A 115 7.74 21.00 -2.70
C LEU A 115 7.62 21.85 -1.44
N ILE A 116 7.25 21.24 -0.31
CA ILE A 116 7.12 21.89 0.99
C ILE A 116 8.48 22.43 1.43
N GLN A 117 9.52 21.61 1.43
CA GLN A 117 10.90 22.05 1.73
C GLN A 117 11.34 23.23 0.86
N PHE A 118 11.07 23.15 -0.45
CA PHE A 118 11.42 24.22 -1.37
C PHE A 118 10.68 25.53 -1.05
N SER A 119 9.42 25.44 -0.62
CA SER A 119 8.57 26.60 -0.31
C SER A 119 8.90 27.31 1.01
N PHE A 120 9.31 26.57 2.05
CA PHE A 120 9.59 27.13 3.38
C PHE A 120 11.06 27.53 3.60
N GLY A 121 11.90 27.40 2.57
CA GLY A 121 13.33 27.72 2.66
C GLY A 121 14.14 26.49 3.07
N TRP A 122 15.30 26.32 2.43
CA TRP A 122 16.18 25.15 2.56
C TRP A 122 16.82 24.98 3.96
N THR A 123 16.43 25.79 4.94
CA THR A 123 17.20 26.01 6.17
C THR A 123 16.78 25.15 7.34
N ASP A 124 15.54 24.64 7.39
CA ASP A 124 15.09 23.80 8.49
C ASP A 124 15.02 22.34 8.02
N ALA A 125 16.19 21.72 7.98
CA ALA A 125 16.37 20.31 7.60
C ALA A 125 15.55 19.34 8.49
N GLU A 126 15.07 19.81 9.63
CA GLU A 126 14.24 19.09 10.60
C GLU A 126 12.98 18.44 9.99
N PHE A 127 12.36 19.05 8.97
CA PHE A 127 11.19 18.46 8.29
C PHE A 127 11.51 17.17 7.51
N THR A 128 12.78 16.92 7.18
CA THR A 128 13.20 15.77 6.36
C THR A 128 14.34 14.94 6.91
N ASP A 129 15.09 15.46 7.88
CA ASP A 129 16.19 14.76 8.56
C ASP A 129 15.72 13.69 9.56
N GLY A 130 14.40 13.55 9.77
CA GLY A 130 13.87 12.45 10.57
C GLY A 130 14.09 11.07 9.92
N ALA A 131 13.91 10.02 10.73
CA ALA A 131 14.12 8.64 10.32
C ALA A 131 13.36 8.25 9.05
N ALA A 132 14.01 7.45 8.20
CA ALA A 132 13.38 6.87 7.02
C ALA A 132 12.15 6.02 7.42
N PRO A 133 11.07 6.01 6.62
CA PRO A 133 9.84 5.26 6.96
C PRO A 133 10.06 3.76 7.14
N PHE A 134 11.09 3.21 6.50
CA PHE A 134 11.47 1.81 6.59
C PHE A 134 12.90 1.71 7.13
N ALA A 135 13.01 1.60 8.45
CA ALA A 135 14.30 1.42 9.15
C ALA A 135 15.06 0.18 8.68
N ALA A 136 14.34 -0.83 8.16
CA ALA A 136 14.92 -2.05 7.63
C ALA A 136 15.68 -1.92 6.31
N LEU A 137 15.60 -0.76 5.66
CA LEU A 137 16.20 -0.53 4.36
C LEU A 137 17.22 0.59 4.43
N PRO A 138 18.29 0.55 3.63
CA PRO A 138 19.14 1.71 3.39
C PRO A 138 18.30 2.94 3.03
N ASP A 139 18.74 4.14 3.42
CA ASP A 139 18.07 5.40 3.08
C ASP A 139 18.34 5.82 1.62
N LEU A 140 18.10 4.90 0.70
CA LEU A 140 18.11 5.13 -0.74
C LEU A 140 16.69 5.45 -1.17
N ILE A 141 16.45 6.70 -1.58
CA ILE A 141 15.11 7.21 -1.96
C ILE A 141 14.35 6.24 -2.89
N PRO A 142 14.93 5.69 -3.98
CA PRO A 142 14.19 4.78 -4.86
C PRO A 142 13.75 3.48 -4.18
N LEU A 143 14.56 2.99 -3.24
CA LEU A 143 14.28 1.77 -2.48
C LEU A 143 13.16 2.02 -1.46
N GLN A 144 13.23 3.15 -0.74
CA GLN A 144 12.19 3.60 0.19
C GLN A 144 10.85 3.81 -0.53
N ILE A 145 10.86 4.42 -1.72
CA ILE A 145 9.67 4.55 -2.59
C ILE A 145 9.14 3.16 -2.98
N GLY A 146 10.00 2.27 -3.46
CA GLY A 146 9.60 0.92 -3.87
C GLY A 146 8.94 0.13 -2.74
N ALA A 147 9.52 0.19 -1.54
CA ALA A 147 8.98 -0.40 -0.31
C ALA A 147 7.60 0.18 0.04
N ALA A 148 7.47 1.51 0.00
CA ALA A 148 6.21 2.18 0.27
C ALA A 148 5.11 1.78 -0.73
N VAL A 149 5.45 1.63 -2.01
CA VAL A 149 4.50 1.17 -3.04
C VAL A 149 4.01 -0.25 -2.76
N VAL A 150 4.92 -1.16 -2.38
CA VAL A 150 4.55 -2.54 -2.02
C VAL A 150 3.65 -2.55 -0.78
N LEU A 151 3.96 -1.75 0.23
CA LEU A 151 3.14 -1.63 1.43
C LEU A 151 1.74 -1.09 1.11
N PHE A 152 1.64 -0.01 0.33
CA PHE A 152 0.34 0.58 -0.02
C PHE A 152 -0.50 -0.38 -0.86
N LEU A 153 0.14 -1.10 -1.78
CA LEU A 153 -0.50 -2.16 -2.54
C LEU A 153 -1.02 -3.26 -1.60
N GLN A 154 -0.22 -3.67 -0.62
CA GLN A 154 -0.64 -4.70 0.34
C GLN A 154 -1.85 -4.26 1.16
N PHE A 155 -1.86 -3.04 1.71
CA PHE A 155 -3.02 -2.51 2.44
C PHE A 155 -4.28 -2.49 1.56
N TYR A 156 -4.15 -2.09 0.29
CA TYR A 156 -5.26 -2.20 -0.67
C TYR A 156 -5.73 -3.63 -0.86
N LEU A 157 -4.81 -4.58 -1.07
CA LEU A 157 -5.14 -5.98 -1.25
C LEU A 157 -5.80 -6.59 -0.01
N ILE A 158 -5.36 -6.20 1.19
CA ILE A 158 -5.99 -6.60 2.45
C ILE A 158 -7.44 -6.09 2.52
N GLY A 159 -7.68 -4.85 2.13
CA GLY A 159 -9.03 -4.29 2.05
C GLY A 159 -9.90 -5.07 1.05
N TRP A 160 -9.32 -5.42 -0.10
CA TRP A 160 -10.00 -6.20 -1.12
C TRP A 160 -10.26 -7.65 -0.68
N LEU A 161 -9.35 -8.26 0.08
CA LEU A 161 -9.51 -9.58 0.69
C LEU A 161 -10.70 -9.60 1.65
N ILE A 162 -10.81 -8.59 2.52
CA ILE A 162 -11.94 -8.44 3.44
C ILE A 162 -13.25 -8.40 2.64
N GLN A 163 -13.31 -7.51 1.65
CA GLN A 163 -14.51 -7.33 0.85
C GLN A 163 -14.90 -8.56 0.04
N THR A 164 -13.94 -9.25 -0.58
CA THR A 164 -14.23 -10.46 -1.36
C THR A 164 -14.71 -11.61 -0.49
N SER A 165 -14.19 -11.70 0.73
CA SER A 165 -14.64 -12.70 1.72
C SER A 165 -16.07 -12.46 2.18
N PHE A 166 -16.50 -11.20 2.34
CA PHE A 166 -17.92 -10.87 2.58
C PHE A 166 -18.83 -11.25 1.40
N ILE A 167 -18.38 -11.05 0.16
CA ILE A 167 -19.17 -11.40 -1.03
C ILE A 167 -19.38 -12.92 -1.13
N GLN A 168 -18.35 -13.71 -0.79
CA GLN A 168 -18.40 -15.16 -0.96
C GLN A 168 -18.94 -15.90 0.27
N GLY A 169 -18.39 -15.62 1.45
CA GLY A 169 -18.67 -16.33 2.70
C GLY A 169 -19.72 -15.65 3.58
N GLY A 170 -20.35 -14.57 3.09
CA GLY A 170 -21.31 -13.78 3.86
C GLY A 170 -20.66 -13.15 5.10
N GLY A 171 -21.47 -12.96 6.15
CA GLY A 171 -21.01 -12.33 7.40
C GLY A 171 -19.84 -13.06 8.08
N TRP A 172 -19.88 -14.39 8.14
CA TRP A 172 -18.84 -15.19 8.77
C TRP A 172 -17.52 -15.20 7.99
N GLY A 173 -17.60 -15.33 6.65
CA GLY A 173 -16.40 -15.22 5.80
C GLY A 173 -15.73 -13.85 5.93
N GLY A 174 -16.53 -12.79 5.96
CA GLY A 174 -16.06 -11.43 6.22
C GLY A 174 -15.41 -11.27 7.59
N ALA A 175 -16.07 -11.73 8.67
CA ALA A 175 -15.52 -11.66 10.02
C ALA A 175 -14.17 -12.40 10.15
N ALA A 176 -14.07 -13.62 9.61
CA ALA A 176 -12.83 -14.39 9.60
C ALA A 176 -11.71 -13.67 8.82
N SER A 177 -12.05 -13.03 7.69
CA SER A 177 -11.09 -12.28 6.91
C SER A 177 -10.56 -11.03 7.62
N ILE A 178 -11.36 -10.36 8.47
CA ILE A 178 -10.89 -9.23 9.28
C ILE A 178 -9.81 -9.70 10.26
N VAL A 179 -10.03 -10.82 10.97
CA VAL A 179 -9.04 -11.39 11.88
C VAL A 179 -7.77 -11.77 11.13
N ALA A 180 -7.89 -12.45 9.98
CA ALA A 180 -6.74 -12.80 9.14
C ALA A 180 -5.99 -11.55 8.64
N SER A 181 -6.71 -10.50 8.25
CA SER A 181 -6.14 -9.24 7.81
C SER A 181 -5.35 -8.55 8.93
N LEU A 182 -5.85 -8.53 10.16
CA LEU A 182 -5.12 -7.98 11.31
C LEU A 182 -3.82 -8.75 11.58
N LEU A 183 -3.85 -10.08 11.46
CA LEU A 183 -2.63 -10.90 11.59
C LEU A 183 -1.62 -10.60 10.48
N ILE A 184 -2.09 -10.47 9.23
CA ILE A 184 -1.23 -10.11 8.08
C ILE A 184 -0.61 -8.72 8.27
N LEU A 185 -1.38 -7.75 8.77
CA LEU A 185 -0.89 -6.40 9.09
C LEU A 185 0.18 -6.45 10.18
N GLY A 186 -0.06 -7.17 11.27
CA GLY A 186 0.94 -7.35 12.33
C GLY A 186 2.24 -7.99 11.81
N ILE A 187 2.15 -9.05 10.99
CA ILE A 187 3.31 -9.66 10.34
C ILE A 187 4.03 -8.65 9.44
N SER A 188 3.29 -7.87 8.66
CA SER A 188 3.88 -6.86 7.77
C SER A 188 4.59 -5.76 8.55
N ASP A 189 4.01 -5.26 9.64
CA ASP A 189 4.62 -4.22 10.46
C ASP A 189 5.88 -4.75 11.14
N SER A 190 5.85 -5.98 11.67
CA SER A 190 7.04 -6.66 12.18
C SER A 190 8.13 -6.77 11.11
N LEU A 191 7.80 -7.22 9.89
CA LEU A 191 8.79 -7.33 8.80
C LEU A 191 9.47 -5.98 8.48
N TRP A 192 8.73 -4.86 8.53
CA TRP A 192 9.27 -3.53 8.25
C TRP A 192 10.03 -2.90 9.43
N GLN A 193 9.67 -3.26 10.67
CA GLN A 193 10.31 -2.77 11.89
C GLN A 193 11.54 -3.61 12.32
N GLU A 194 11.54 -4.91 12.06
CA GLU A 194 12.51 -5.88 12.61
C GLU A 194 13.80 -6.08 11.79
N ALA A 195 14.38 -5.04 11.17
CA ALA A 195 15.82 -5.13 10.86
C ALA A 195 16.71 -5.03 12.10
N THR A 196 16.13 -4.79 13.28
CA THR A 196 16.84 -4.62 14.56
C THR A 196 16.37 -5.56 15.67
N ILE A 197 15.27 -6.29 15.52
CA ILE A 197 14.84 -7.30 16.50
C ILE A 197 15.08 -8.67 15.87
N GLU A 198 15.68 -9.59 16.62
CA GLU A 198 16.12 -10.90 16.15
C GLU A 198 15.05 -12.03 16.26
N PRO A 199 13.95 -12.06 15.47
CA PRO A 199 13.24 -13.33 15.24
C PRO A 199 13.69 -14.05 13.97
N ALA A 200 14.32 -13.34 13.03
CA ALA A 200 14.73 -13.89 11.74
C ALA A 200 15.86 -14.94 11.83
N VAL A 201 16.65 -14.93 12.92
CA VAL A 201 17.75 -15.89 13.15
C VAL A 201 17.22 -17.30 13.48
N ILE A 202 15.97 -17.43 13.92
CA ILE A 202 15.42 -18.72 14.38
C ILE A 202 14.76 -19.52 13.25
N LEU A 203 14.32 -18.89 12.15
CA LEU A 203 13.48 -19.56 11.15
C LEU A 203 14.09 -19.66 9.75
N LEU A 204 15.13 -18.91 9.39
CA LEU A 204 15.72 -18.96 8.05
C LEU A 204 17.26 -18.88 8.09
N PRO A 205 17.97 -19.75 7.34
CA PRO A 205 19.42 -19.65 7.19
C PRO A 205 19.76 -18.32 6.50
N THR A 206 20.70 -17.57 7.07
CA THR A 206 21.24 -16.34 6.48
C THR A 206 21.96 -16.68 5.17
N PHE A 207 21.43 -16.19 4.04
CA PHE A 207 22.10 -16.31 2.74
C PHE A 207 23.01 -15.10 2.54
N ASP A 208 24.31 -15.36 2.40
CA ASP A 208 25.29 -14.33 2.07
C ASP A 208 25.26 -14.09 0.54
N ILE A 209 24.63 -13.00 0.11
CA ILE A 209 24.43 -12.69 -1.32
C ILE A 209 25.24 -11.44 -1.68
N THR A 210 26.51 -11.65 -2.06
CA THR A 210 27.43 -10.59 -2.52
C THR A 210 27.24 -10.19 -4.00
N LEU A 211 26.06 -10.44 -4.58
CA LEU A 211 25.81 -10.27 -6.03
C LEU A 211 25.70 -8.81 -6.52
N PHE A 212 25.62 -7.82 -5.63
CA PHE A 212 25.51 -6.41 -6.00
C PHE A 212 26.37 -5.50 -5.10
N PRO A 213 27.69 -5.37 -5.35
CA PRO A 213 28.60 -4.61 -4.48
C PRO A 213 28.31 -3.09 -4.43
N ALA A 214 27.49 -2.56 -5.34
CA ALA A 214 27.07 -1.15 -5.34
C ALA A 214 25.84 -0.87 -4.46
N LEU A 215 25.18 -1.92 -3.95
CA LEU A 215 24.03 -1.81 -3.06
C LEU A 215 24.39 -2.57 -1.79
N GLU A 216 24.83 -1.85 -0.76
CA GLU A 216 25.11 -2.39 0.58
C GLU A 216 23.80 -2.84 1.26
N PHE A 217 23.15 -3.86 0.69
CA PHE A 217 22.04 -4.51 1.35
C PHE A 217 22.58 -5.36 2.49
N SER A 218 22.13 -5.10 3.71
CA SER A 218 22.18 -6.11 4.74
C SER A 218 21.42 -7.36 4.24
N PRO A 219 21.94 -8.59 4.39
CA PRO A 219 21.22 -9.83 4.05
C PRO A 219 19.82 -9.91 4.69
N SER A 220 19.62 -9.26 5.83
CA SER A 220 18.31 -9.13 6.48
C SER A 220 17.33 -8.27 5.66
N ALA A 221 17.78 -7.14 5.10
CA ALA A 221 16.95 -6.22 4.31
C ALA A 221 16.38 -6.87 3.04
N LEU A 222 17.22 -7.62 2.32
CA LEU A 222 16.80 -8.35 1.12
C LEU A 222 15.80 -9.45 1.48
N THR A 223 16.03 -10.16 2.58
CA THR A 223 15.09 -11.18 3.08
C THR A 223 13.73 -10.58 3.40
N VAL A 224 13.69 -9.44 4.10
CA VAL A 224 12.46 -8.70 4.39
C VAL A 224 11.70 -8.34 3.11
N VAL A 225 12.38 -7.77 2.10
CA VAL A 225 11.74 -7.40 0.83
C VAL A 225 11.17 -8.63 0.11
N ILE A 226 11.91 -9.74 0.08
CA ILE A 226 11.43 -10.99 -0.55
C ILE A 226 10.21 -11.53 0.17
N LEU A 227 10.26 -11.64 1.51
CA LEU A 227 9.13 -12.11 2.31
C LEU A 227 7.90 -11.23 2.12
N GLN A 228 8.11 -9.92 2.05
CA GLN A 228 7.04 -8.96 1.84
C GLN A 228 6.40 -9.08 0.44
N LEU A 229 7.21 -9.24 -0.61
CA LEU A 229 6.72 -9.48 -1.97
C LEU A 229 5.98 -10.83 -2.06
N PHE A 230 6.50 -11.86 -1.38
CA PHE A 230 5.84 -13.16 -1.29
C PHE A 230 4.49 -13.05 -0.58
N LEU A 231 4.42 -12.37 0.57
CA LEU A 231 3.19 -12.14 1.33
C LEU A 231 2.16 -11.36 0.48
N THR A 232 2.60 -10.31 -0.21
CA THR A 232 1.75 -9.52 -1.11
C THR A 232 1.21 -10.38 -2.26
N GLY A 233 2.06 -11.20 -2.87
CA GLY A 233 1.68 -12.16 -3.91
C GLY A 233 0.69 -13.21 -3.41
N LEU A 234 0.88 -13.73 -2.19
CA LEU A 234 0.00 -14.69 -1.56
C LEU A 234 -1.40 -14.10 -1.32
N ILE A 235 -1.50 -12.86 -0.83
CA ILE A 235 -2.78 -12.17 -0.66
C ILE A 235 -3.50 -12.05 -2.00
N GLY A 236 -2.80 -11.59 -3.05
CA GLY A 236 -3.37 -11.51 -4.40
C GLY A 236 -3.85 -12.86 -4.92
N PHE A 237 -3.07 -13.92 -4.69
CA PHE A 237 -3.45 -15.28 -5.07
C PHE A 237 -4.70 -15.78 -4.33
N VAL A 238 -4.82 -15.52 -3.02
CA VAL A 238 -6.01 -15.87 -2.24
C VAL A 238 -7.24 -15.12 -2.77
N ILE A 239 -7.13 -13.83 -3.04
CA ILE A 239 -8.22 -13.03 -3.66
C ILE A 239 -8.65 -13.64 -4.98
N TRP A 240 -7.70 -14.03 -5.83
CA TRP A 240 -7.99 -14.68 -7.10
C TRP A 240 -8.78 -15.98 -6.93
N LEU A 241 -8.39 -16.82 -5.96
CA LEU A 241 -9.11 -18.05 -5.62
C LEU A 241 -10.54 -17.76 -5.16
N LEU A 242 -10.74 -16.80 -4.26
CA LEU A 242 -12.06 -16.42 -3.76
C LEU A 242 -12.97 -15.92 -4.89
N LEU A 243 -12.46 -15.04 -5.76
CA LEU A 243 -13.22 -14.52 -6.91
C LEU A 243 -13.63 -15.62 -7.89
N ARG A 244 -12.81 -16.65 -8.06
CA ARG A 244 -13.14 -17.79 -8.93
C ARG A 244 -14.31 -18.59 -8.39
N GLN A 245 -14.47 -18.68 -7.07
CA GLN A 245 -15.48 -19.51 -6.41
C GLN A 245 -16.87 -18.85 -6.30
N ILE A 246 -17.00 -17.54 -6.53
CA ILE A 246 -18.31 -16.85 -6.51
C ILE A 246 -19.27 -17.56 -7.48
N LYS A 247 -20.54 -17.74 -7.14
CA LYS A 247 -21.56 -18.24 -8.09
C LYS A 247 -22.34 -17.02 -8.60
N LEU A 248 -22.51 -16.87 -9.92
CA LEU A 248 -23.44 -15.87 -10.43
C LEU A 248 -24.83 -16.40 -10.15
N LYS A 249 -25.61 -15.74 -9.29
CA LYS A 249 -27.05 -15.95 -9.30
C LYS A 249 -27.55 -15.31 -10.58
N THR A 250 -27.93 -16.13 -11.54
CA THR A 250 -28.84 -15.74 -12.61
C THR A 250 -30.21 -15.69 -11.98
N ASP A 251 -30.61 -14.49 -11.54
CA ASP A 251 -32.01 -14.20 -11.22
C ASP A 251 -32.82 -14.14 -12.53
#